data_AF-A0A7W0GAD4-F1
#
_entry.id   AF-A0A7W0GAD4-F1
#
_cell.length_a   1.000
_cell.length_b   1.000
_cell.length_c   1.000
_cell.angle_alpha   90.00
_cell.angle_beta   90.00
_cell.angle_gamma   90.00
#
_symmetry.space_group_name_H-M   'P 1'
#
loop_
_entity.id
_entity.type
_entity.pdbx_description
1 polymer ?
#
loop_
_entity_poly.entity_id
_entity_poly.type
_entity_poly.pdbx_seq_one_letter_code
_entity_poly.pdbx_strand_id
1 'polypeptide(L)' 'VTDRRTGLVTAPEAPALAEAAGWLREHRGDAEAFGSAGHDLAARVTWDGCIDRLLA' A
#
# COMPACT_ATOMS: atom_id res chain seq x y z
N VAL A 1 -0.09 3.15 -3.87
CA VAL A 1 0.39 1.82 -3.42
C VAL A 1 1.76 1.58 -4.04
N THR A 2 2.71 1.07 -3.28
CA THR A 2 4.03 0.64 -3.77
C THR A 2 4.16 -0.87 -3.55
N ASP A 3 4.53 -1.60 -4.61
CA ASP A 3 4.64 -3.05 -4.58
C ASP A 3 5.60 -3.53 -3.49
N ARG A 4 5.21 -4.61 -2.79
CA ARG A 4 5.92 -5.23 -1.66
C ARG A 4 6.26 -4.29 -0.51
N ARG A 5 5.64 -3.10 -0.46
CA ARG A 5 5.86 -2.09 0.59
C ARG A 5 4.59 -1.69 1.30
N THR A 6 3.55 -1.37 0.54
CA THR A 6 2.25 -0.97 1.09
C THR A 6 1.11 -1.80 0.49
N GLY A 7 1.44 -2.93 -0.14
CA GLY A 7 0.52 -3.80 -0.86
C GLY A 7 1.22 -4.58 -1.97
N LEU A 8 0.43 -5.33 -2.74
CA LEU A 8 0.88 -5.99 -3.96
C LEU A 8 0.39 -5.23 -5.18
N VAL A 9 1.25 -5.06 -6.17
CA VAL A 9 0.88 -4.59 -7.50
C VAL A 9 0.88 -5.80 -8.43
N THR A 10 -0.24 -6.02 -9.10
CA THR A 10 -0.44 -7.16 -9.99
C THR A 10 -1.10 -6.70 -11.28
N ALA A 11 -1.08 -7.55 -12.30
CA ALA A 11 -1.74 -7.31 -13.56
C ALA A 11 -3.28 -7.30 -13.35
N PRO A 12 -4.05 -6.55 -14.16
CA PRO A 12 -5.48 -6.34 -13.91
C PRO A 12 -6.36 -7.55 -14.25
N GLU A 13 -5.79 -8.62 -14.80
CA GLU A 13 -6.52 -9.82 -15.17
C GLU A 13 -6.96 -10.62 -13.94
N ALA A 14 -8.14 -11.24 -14.04
CA ALA A 14 -8.75 -11.98 -12.94
C ALA A 14 -7.83 -13.05 -12.29
N PRO A 15 -7.03 -13.84 -13.04
CA PRO A 15 -6.13 -14.82 -12.43
C PRO A 15 -5.06 -14.15 -11.55
N ALA A 16 -4.45 -13.08 -12.03
CA ALA A 16 -3.37 -12.37 -11.34
C ALA A 16 -3.88 -11.65 -10.08
N LEU A 17 -5.12 -11.15 -10.09
CA LEU A 17 -5.80 -10.61 -8.91
C LEU A 17 -6.11 -11.71 -7.89
N ALA A 18 -6.61 -12.86 -8.34
CA ALA A 18 -6.94 -13.99 -7.46
C ALA A 18 -5.69 -14.55 -6.75
N GLU A 19 -4.57 -14.66 -7.47
CA GLU A 19 -3.28 -15.05 -6.90
C GLU A 19 -2.79 -14.05 -5.84
N ALA A 20 -2.83 -12.75 -6.14
CA ALA A 20 -2.41 -11.71 -5.18
C ALA A 20 -3.29 -11.71 -3.91
N ALA A 21 -4.61 -11.86 -4.07
CA ALA A 21 -5.53 -11.96 -2.94
C ALA A 21 -5.29 -13.24 -2.11
N GLY A 22 -5.03 -14.37 -2.79
CA GLY A 22 -4.66 -15.63 -2.15
C GLY A 22 -3.38 -15.51 -1.33
N TRP A 23 -2.35 -14.89 -1.89
CA TRP A 23 -1.09 -14.64 -1.21
C TRP A 23 -1.28 -13.81 0.06
N LEU A 24 -2.03 -12.70 0.00
CA LEU A 24 -2.30 -11.85 1.17
C LEU A 24 -3.03 -12.60 2.29
N ARG A 25 -3.97 -13.49 1.92
CA ARG A 25 -4.67 -14.33 2.89
C ARG A 25 -3.73 -15.32 3.59
N GLU A 26 -2.78 -15.87 2.85
CA GLU A 26 -1.79 -16.84 3.36
C GLU A 26 -0.66 -16.17 4.15
N HIS A 27 -0.38 -14.89 3.88
CA HIS A 27 0.72 -14.13 4.48
C HIS A 27 0.17 -12.95 5.31
N ARG A 28 -0.63 -13.29 6.34
CA ARG A 28 -1.33 -12.29 7.16
C ARG A 28 -0.40 -11.24 7.78
N GLY A 29 0.78 -11.64 8.26
CA GLY A 29 1.75 -10.72 8.86
C GLY A 29 2.25 -9.68 7.85
N ASP A 30 2.53 -10.09 6.62
CA ASP A 30 2.91 -9.17 5.54
C ASP A 30 1.75 -8.25 5.17
N ALA A 31 0.52 -8.79 5.10
CA ALA A 31 -0.67 -7.98 4.83
C ALA A 31 -0.90 -6.89 5.90
N GLU A 32 -0.70 -7.23 7.18
CA GLU A 32 -0.77 -6.27 8.30
C GLU A 32 0.35 -5.23 8.21
N ALA A 33 1.58 -5.65 7.92
CA ALA A 33 2.72 -4.75 7.74
C ALA A 33 2.50 -3.75 6.58
N PHE A 34 1.97 -4.23 5.45
CA PHE A 34 1.61 -3.38 4.32
C PHE A 34 0.51 -2.37 4.69
N GLY A 35 -0.49 -2.79 5.44
CA GLY A 35 -1.56 -1.92 5.94
C GLY A 35 -1.02 -0.81 6.83
N SER A 36 -0.18 -1.15 7.81
CA SER A 36 0.47 -0.18 8.69
C SER A 36 1.36 0.81 7.91
N ALA A 37 2.20 0.29 7.01
CA ALA A 37 3.07 1.14 6.19
C ALA A 37 2.28 2.10 5.29
N GLY A 38 1.13 1.65 4.75
CA GLY A 38 0.22 2.49 3.99
C GLY A 38 -0.46 3.56 4.86
N HIS A 39 -0.89 3.19 6.06
CA HIS A 39 -1.47 4.13 7.03
C HIS A 39 -0.48 5.24 7.40
N ASP A 40 0.75 4.88 7.76
CA ASP A 40 1.78 5.85 8.13
C ASP A 40 2.10 6.83 6.99
N LEU A 41 2.08 6.35 5.74
CA LEU A 41 2.26 7.19 4.57
C LEU A 41 1.09 8.14 4.36
N ALA A 42 -0.14 7.64 4.46
CA ALA A 42 -1.35 8.44 4.30
C ALA A 42 -1.49 9.50 5.40
N ALA A 43 -1.07 9.20 6.64
CA ALA A 43 -1.09 10.13 7.76
C ALA A 43 -0.22 11.39 7.52
N ARG A 44 0.79 11.29 6.65
CA ARG A 44 1.63 12.43 6.24
C ARG A 44 1.00 13.29 5.15
N VAL A 45 -0.05 12.80 4.48
CA VAL A 45 -0.77 13.56 3.45
C VAL A 45 -1.80 14.45 4.13
N THR A 46 -1.32 15.56 4.67
CA THR A 46 -2.15 16.61 5.26
C THR A 46 -2.09 17.87 4.39
N TRP A 47 -3.05 18.77 4.55
CA TRP A 47 -3.01 20.07 3.89
C TRP A 47 -1.70 20.82 4.19
N ASP A 48 -1.32 20.88 5.47
CA ASP A 48 -0.08 21.52 5.91
C ASP A 48 1.15 20.84 5.32
N GLY A 49 1.21 19.51 5.35
CA GLY A 49 2.32 18.75 4.76
C GLY A 49 2.45 18.93 3.24
N CYS A 50 1.33 19.13 2.54
CA CYS A 50 1.34 19.48 1.12
C CYS A 50 1.88 20.89 0.88
N ILE A 51 1.46 21.87 1.68
CA ILE A 51 1.98 23.25 1.59
C ILE A 51 3.48 23.27 1.84
N ASP A 52 3.93 22.65 2.94
CA ASP A 52 5.35 22.60 3.31
C ASP A 52 6.21 22.01 2.19
N ARG A 53 5.71 20.96 1.52
CA ARG A 53 6.43 20.33 0.41
C ARG A 53 6.46 21.18 -0.86
N LEU A 54 5.46 22.00 -1.11
CA LEU A 54 5.39 22.87 -2.29
C LEU A 54 6.24 24.14 -2.15
N LEU A 55 6.50 24.58 -0.93
CA LEU A 55 7.27 25.80 -0.63
C LEU A 55 8.77 25.54 -0.35
N ALA A 56 9.20 24.27 -0.36
CA ALA A 56 10.57 23.84 -0.08
C ALA A 56 11.49 23.84 -1.31
#